data_AF-A0A1H7L7W4-F1
#
_entry.id   AF-A0A1H7L7W4-F1
#
_cell.length_a   1.000
_cell.length_b   1.000
_cell.length_c   1.000
_cell.angle_alpha   90.00
_cell.angle_beta   90.00
_cell.angle_gamma   90.00
#
_symmetry.space_group_name_H-M   'P 1'
#
loop_
_entity.id
_entity.type
_entity.pdbx_description
1 polymer ?
#
loop_
_entity_poly.entity_id
_entity_poly.type
_entity_poly.pdbx_seq_one_letter_code
_entity_poly.pdbx_strand_id
1 'polypeptide(L)'
;MTRAVLIGPPGSGKTTVGRLLAERLGVGFRDTDADVEAVAGKPVSDIFVEDGEERFRELEREAVRRALAEHEGVLSLGGGAVLNEETQALLAGHTVVYLQVGLADAVQRVGLASARPLLVLNPRSQLKRLMEERRPVYERLAVLTVETDKREPAELADEIVKGLPA
;
A
#
# COMPACT_ATOMS: atom_id res chain seq x y z
N MET A 1 -13.71 13.48 -0.22
CA MET A 1 -13.14 12.33 0.53
C MET A 1 -12.76 11.25 -0.46
N THR A 2 -11.58 10.65 -0.32
CA THR A 2 -11.10 9.54 -1.15
C THR A 2 -12.05 8.34 -1.10
N ARG A 3 -12.40 7.75 -2.25
CA ARG A 3 -13.33 6.61 -2.35
C ARG A 3 -12.85 5.37 -1.61
N ALA A 4 -11.56 5.07 -1.68
CA ALA A 4 -10.96 3.95 -0.97
C ALA A 4 -9.45 4.19 -0.79
N VAL A 5 -8.93 3.83 0.38
CA VAL A 5 -7.49 3.84 0.67
C VAL A 5 -6.99 2.42 0.86
N LEU A 6 -6.12 1.95 -0.03
CA LEU A 6 -5.58 0.60 -0.02
C LEU A 6 -4.30 0.52 0.82
N ILE A 7 -4.31 -0.37 1.81
CA ILE A 7 -3.16 -0.69 2.65
C ILE A 7 -2.81 -2.18 2.58
N GLY A 8 -1.60 -2.53 3.00
CA GLY A 8 -1.14 -3.90 3.09
C GLY A 8 0.33 -4.06 2.72
N PRO A 9 0.92 -5.22 3.01
CA PRO A 9 2.34 -5.45 2.82
C PRO A 9 2.74 -5.45 1.33
N PRO A 10 4.04 -5.40 1.01
CA PRO A 10 4.53 -5.68 -0.34
C PRO A 10 3.99 -7.02 -0.85
N GLY A 11 3.59 -7.08 -2.13
CA GLY A 11 3.01 -8.28 -2.73
C GLY A 11 1.50 -8.47 -2.49
N SER A 12 0.83 -7.59 -1.73
CA SER A 12 -0.63 -7.68 -1.55
C SER A 12 -1.46 -7.27 -2.78
N GLY A 13 -0.83 -6.69 -3.81
CA GLY A 13 -1.51 -6.33 -5.05
C GLY A 13 -2.15 -4.93 -5.08
N LYS A 14 -1.82 -4.03 -4.12
CA LYS A 14 -2.40 -2.67 -4.03
C LYS A 14 -2.46 -1.92 -5.36
N THR A 15 -1.36 -1.86 -6.10
CA THR A 15 -1.31 -1.12 -7.38
C THR A 15 -2.21 -1.76 -8.43
N THR A 16 -2.19 -3.09 -8.56
CA THR A 16 -3.02 -3.81 -9.56
C THR A 16 -4.50 -3.76 -9.22
N VAL A 17 -4.86 -4.10 -7.97
CA VAL A 17 -6.24 -4.08 -7.48
C VAL A 17 -6.78 -2.64 -7.46
N GLY A 18 -5.95 -1.67 -7.07
CA GLY A 18 -6.37 -0.26 -6.99
C GLY A 18 -6.68 0.37 -8.34
N ARG A 19 -5.94 0.03 -9.40
CA ARG A 19 -6.26 0.48 -10.76
C ARG A 19 -7.58 -0.09 -11.25
N LEU A 20 -7.81 -1.39 -11.06
CA LEU A 20 -9.07 -2.04 -11.43
C LEU A 20 -10.26 -1.51 -10.62
N LEU A 21 -10.05 -1.26 -9.33
CA LEU A 21 -11.06 -0.65 -8.47
C LEU A 21 -11.42 0.76 -8.93
N ALA A 22 -10.41 1.57 -9.27
CA ALA A 22 -10.62 2.94 -9.76
C ALA A 22 -11.40 2.94 -11.09
N GLU A 23 -11.05 2.04 -12.00
CA GLU A 23 -11.75 1.85 -13.27
C GLU A 23 -13.24 1.51 -13.05
N ARG A 24 -13.54 0.56 -12.16
CA ARG A 24 -14.93 0.16 -11.85
C ARG A 24 -15.75 1.25 -11.20
N LEU A 25 -15.11 2.12 -10.43
CA LEU A 25 -15.75 3.25 -9.78
C LEU A 25 -15.80 4.50 -10.68
N GLY A 26 -15.15 4.48 -11.85
CA GLY A 26 -15.04 5.64 -12.74
C GLY A 26 -14.27 6.81 -12.13
N VAL A 27 -13.26 6.53 -11.28
CA VAL A 27 -12.46 7.54 -10.58
C VAL A 27 -10.96 7.38 -10.87
N GLY A 28 -10.13 8.34 -10.46
CA GLY A 28 -8.68 8.25 -10.61
C GLY A 28 -8.02 7.28 -9.63
N PHE A 29 -6.85 6.75 -10.00
CA PHE A 29 -5.95 6.00 -9.13
C PHE A 29 -4.67 6.80 -8.84
N ARG A 30 -4.23 6.82 -7.58
CA ARG A 30 -2.98 7.46 -7.14
C ARG A 30 -2.20 6.51 -6.23
N ASP A 31 -0.87 6.49 -6.34
CA ASP A 31 0.03 5.63 -5.55
C ASP A 31 1.08 6.51 -4.86
N THR A 32 1.16 6.47 -3.53
CA THR A 32 2.09 7.34 -2.79
C THR A 32 3.54 6.95 -2.98
N ASP A 33 3.85 5.67 -3.29
CA ASP A 33 5.23 5.28 -3.62
C ASP A 33 5.66 5.99 -4.92
N ALA A 34 4.77 6.11 -5.90
CA ALA A 34 5.04 6.83 -7.15
C ALA A 34 5.14 8.36 -6.94
N ASP A 35 4.35 8.93 -6.04
CA ASP A 35 4.49 10.34 -5.66
C ASP A 35 5.87 10.63 -5.04
N VAL A 36 6.36 9.74 -4.18
CA VAL A 36 7.70 9.84 -3.57
C VAL A 36 8.78 9.79 -4.63
N GLU A 37 8.72 8.85 -5.57
CA GLU A 37 9.68 8.74 -6.68
C GLU A 37 9.68 9.98 -7.57
N ALA A 38 8.48 10.51 -7.87
CA ALA A 38 8.34 11.73 -8.68
C ALA A 38 8.97 12.96 -8.00
N VAL A 39 8.83 13.08 -6.68
CA VAL A 39 9.44 14.19 -5.90
C VAL A 39 10.95 14.00 -5.75
N ALA A 40 11.41 12.78 -5.49
CA ALA A 40 12.83 12.48 -5.31
C ALA A 40 13.62 12.46 -6.62
N GLY A 41 12.94 12.26 -7.76
CA GLY A 41 13.57 12.11 -9.07
C GLY A 41 14.33 10.79 -9.25
N LYS A 42 14.11 9.82 -8.34
CA LYS A 42 14.77 8.51 -8.35
C LYS A 42 13.90 7.43 -7.70
N PRO A 43 14.12 6.14 -8.03
CA PRO A 43 13.37 5.02 -7.45
C PRO A 43 13.48 4.97 -5.93
N VAL A 44 12.45 4.44 -5.26
CA VAL A 44 12.47 4.27 -3.78
C VAL A 44 13.71 3.52 -3.32
N SER A 45 14.15 2.49 -4.05
CA SER A 45 15.37 1.75 -3.73
C SER A 45 16.59 2.64 -3.58
N ASP A 46 16.70 3.64 -4.45
CA ASP A 46 17.88 4.50 -4.53
C ASP A 46 17.80 5.59 -3.45
N ILE A 47 16.60 6.05 -3.10
CA ILE A 47 16.39 6.91 -1.92
C ILE A 47 16.90 6.23 -0.65
N PHE A 48 16.55 4.96 -0.43
CA PHE A 48 17.02 4.22 0.76
C PHE A 48 18.54 4.05 0.79
N VAL A 49 19.18 3.86 -0.36
CA VAL A 49 20.63 3.64 -0.46
C VAL A 49 21.42 4.94 -0.37
N GLU A 50 20.96 5.99 -1.04
CA GLU A 50 21.69 7.25 -1.19
C GLU A 50 21.32 8.28 -0.11
N ASP A 51 20.04 8.40 0.23
CA ASP A 51 19.53 9.44 1.13
C ASP A 51 19.16 8.89 2.53
N GLY A 52 19.03 7.57 2.63
CA GLY A 52 18.68 6.86 3.87
C GLY A 52 17.18 6.77 4.14
N GLU A 53 16.83 5.90 5.09
CA GLU A 53 15.43 5.63 5.45
C GLU A 53 14.72 6.86 6.02
N GLU A 54 15.39 7.68 6.84
CA GLU A 54 14.78 8.87 7.44
C GLU A 54 14.23 9.81 6.37
N ARG A 55 15.02 10.08 5.33
CA ARG A 55 14.61 10.92 4.20
C ARG A 55 13.45 10.31 3.43
N PHE A 56 13.50 9.00 3.17
CA PHE A 56 12.36 8.30 2.56
C PHE A 56 11.08 8.47 3.40
N ARG A 57 11.17 8.32 4.73
CA ARG A 57 10.01 8.46 5.62
C ARG A 57 9.44 9.87 5.65
N GLU A 58 10.29 10.90 5.53
CA GLU A 58 9.82 12.28 5.37
C GLU A 58 8.99 12.46 4.09
N LEU A 59 9.52 11.97 2.97
CA LEU A 59 8.82 12.05 1.68
C LEU A 59 7.54 11.22 1.68
N GLU A 60 7.55 10.03 2.30
CA GLU A 60 6.39 9.15 2.42
C GLU A 60 5.25 9.84 3.20
N ARG A 61 5.55 10.48 4.34
CA ARG A 61 4.55 11.23 5.12
C ARG A 61 3.92 12.38 4.33
N GLU A 62 4.76 13.16 3.66
CA GLU A 62 4.30 14.30 2.86
C GLU A 62 3.45 13.85 1.66
N ALA A 63 3.85 12.76 0.99
CA ALA A 63 3.09 12.18 -0.11
C ALA A 63 1.70 11.72 0.34
N VAL A 64 1.60 11.03 1.49
CA VAL A 64 0.33 10.61 2.08
C VAL A 64 -0.56 11.81 2.40
N ARG A 65 0.00 12.80 3.09
CA ARG A 65 -0.73 14.02 3.49
C ARG A 65 -1.31 14.75 2.28
N ARG A 66 -0.51 14.94 1.24
CA ARG A 66 -0.96 15.57 -0.01
C ARG A 66 -2.00 14.74 -0.74
N ALA A 67 -1.78 13.42 -0.85
CA ALA A 67 -2.70 12.55 -1.54
C ALA A 67 -4.09 12.51 -0.87
N LEU A 68 -4.15 12.43 0.45
CA LEU A 68 -5.43 12.47 1.18
C LEU A 68 -6.14 13.83 1.07
N ALA A 69 -5.40 14.92 0.92
CA ALA A 69 -5.97 16.26 0.75
C ALA A 69 -6.44 16.55 -0.69
N GLU A 70 -5.73 16.03 -1.70
CA GLU A 70 -5.92 16.41 -3.11
C GLU A 70 -6.65 15.37 -3.96
N HIS A 71 -6.71 14.09 -3.53
CA HIS A 71 -7.22 12.98 -4.35
C HIS A 71 -8.51 12.37 -3.80
N GLU A 72 -9.55 12.36 -4.64
CA GLU A 72 -10.87 11.83 -4.27
C GLU A 72 -11.12 10.40 -4.77
N GLY A 73 -10.22 9.82 -5.56
CA GLY A 73 -10.39 8.49 -6.17
C GLY A 73 -9.95 7.32 -5.28
N VAL A 74 -9.29 6.33 -5.86
CA VAL A 74 -8.63 5.24 -5.12
C VAL A 74 -7.18 5.61 -4.85
N LEU A 75 -6.74 5.47 -3.60
CA LEU A 75 -5.39 5.79 -3.16
C LEU A 75 -4.69 4.51 -2.67
N SER A 76 -3.50 4.22 -3.19
CA SER A 76 -2.62 3.16 -2.69
C SER A 76 -1.53 3.77 -1.82
N LEU A 77 -1.39 3.28 -0.58
CA LEU A 77 -0.32 3.70 0.31
C LEU A 77 0.89 2.76 0.25
N GLY A 78 2.07 3.34 0.44
CA GLY A 78 3.31 2.61 0.70
C GLY A 78 3.13 1.68 1.90
N GLY A 79 3.70 0.47 1.81
CA GLY A 79 3.47 -0.55 2.84
C GLY A 79 4.01 -0.18 4.23
N GLY A 80 4.84 0.85 4.36
CA GLY A 80 5.33 1.34 5.66
C GLY A 80 4.60 2.59 6.16
N ALA A 81 3.84 3.27 5.30
CA ALA A 81 3.24 4.57 5.57
C ALA A 81 2.35 4.56 6.83
N VAL A 82 1.62 3.46 7.05
CA VAL A 82 0.71 3.30 8.20
C VAL A 82 1.42 3.20 9.55
N LEU A 83 2.74 2.99 9.59
CA LEU A 83 3.48 2.95 10.84
C LEU A 83 3.63 4.32 11.49
N ASN A 84 3.49 5.39 10.70
CA ASN A 84 3.50 6.74 11.22
C ASN A 84 2.13 7.11 11.83
N GLU A 85 2.14 7.70 13.02
CA GLU A 85 0.91 8.04 13.76
C GLU A 85 0.10 9.16 13.09
N GLU A 86 0.75 10.11 12.42
CA GLU A 86 0.07 11.18 11.67
C GLU A 86 -0.68 10.58 10.47
N THR A 87 -0.06 9.66 9.72
CA THR A 87 -0.75 8.89 8.68
C THR A 87 -1.99 8.18 9.26
N GLN A 88 -1.86 7.51 10.41
CA GLN A 88 -3.00 6.82 11.04
C GLN A 88 -4.13 7.80 11.39
N ALA A 89 -3.79 8.97 11.93
CA ALA A 89 -4.77 10.01 12.27
C ALA A 89 -5.47 10.55 11.02
N LEU A 90 -4.73 10.77 9.92
CA LEU A 90 -5.29 11.24 8.65
C LEU A 90 -6.21 10.21 7.98
N LEU A 91 -6.02 8.92 8.26
CA LEU A 91 -6.90 7.86 7.75
C LEU A 91 -8.23 7.76 8.50
N ALA A 92 -8.39 8.45 9.64
CA ALA A 92 -9.64 8.44 10.38
C ALA A 92 -10.79 8.97 9.52
N GLY A 93 -11.87 8.20 9.43
CA GLY A 93 -13.06 8.55 8.62
C GLY A 93 -12.97 8.20 7.13
N HIS A 94 -11.83 7.71 6.64
CA HIS A 94 -11.71 7.17 5.29
C HIS A 94 -12.09 5.68 5.24
N THR A 95 -12.57 5.22 4.09
CA THR A 95 -12.73 3.78 3.84
C THR A 95 -11.37 3.15 3.54
N VAL A 96 -10.76 2.59 4.58
CA VAL A 96 -9.47 1.89 4.48
C VAL A 96 -9.71 0.42 4.15
N VAL A 97 -9.12 -0.05 3.06
CA VAL A 97 -9.20 -1.44 2.58
C VAL A 97 -7.85 -2.11 2.79
N TYR A 98 -7.81 -3.11 3.65
CA TYR A 98 -6.64 -3.94 3.87
C TYR A 98 -6.62 -5.14 2.92
N LEU A 99 -5.66 -5.14 2.01
CA LEU A 99 -5.36 -6.29 1.17
C LEU A 99 -4.47 -7.27 1.93
N GLN A 100 -5.10 -8.27 2.53
CA GLN A 100 -4.44 -9.32 3.29
C GLN A 100 -3.87 -10.37 2.33
N VAL A 101 -2.57 -10.66 2.48
CA VAL A 101 -1.87 -11.65 1.67
C VAL A 101 -1.07 -12.55 2.59
N GLY A 102 -1.07 -13.84 2.30
CA GLY A 102 -0.25 -14.84 2.96
C GLY A 102 1.22 -14.70 2.55
N LEU A 103 2.12 -15.14 3.44
CA LEU A 103 3.56 -15.04 3.20
C LEU A 103 3.99 -15.75 1.90
N ALA A 104 3.39 -16.88 1.55
CA ALA A 104 3.74 -17.63 0.35
C ALA A 104 3.50 -16.83 -0.93
N ASP A 105 2.28 -16.30 -1.09
CA ASP A 105 1.88 -15.49 -2.25
C ASP A 105 2.63 -14.15 -2.27
N ALA A 106 2.83 -13.53 -1.09
CA ALA A 106 3.62 -12.30 -0.99
C ALA A 106 5.06 -12.50 -1.46
N VAL A 107 5.73 -13.57 -1.02
CA VAL A 107 7.10 -13.92 -1.48
C VAL A 107 7.12 -14.19 -2.98
N GLN A 108 6.15 -14.93 -3.51
CA GLN A 108 6.10 -15.24 -4.94
C GLN A 108 5.94 -13.96 -5.79
N ARG A 109 5.05 -13.06 -5.37
CA ARG A 109 4.79 -11.78 -6.08
C ARG A 109 5.95 -10.80 -5.96
N VAL A 110 6.59 -10.71 -4.80
CA VAL A 110 7.78 -9.87 -4.60
C VAL A 110 9.02 -10.45 -5.31
N GLY A 111 9.16 -11.78 -5.33
CA GLY A 111 10.28 -12.51 -5.93
C GLY A 111 10.29 -12.57 -7.46
N LEU A 112 9.24 -12.11 -8.13
CA LEU A 112 9.21 -11.89 -9.59
C LEU A 112 9.58 -10.45 -9.99
N ALA A 113 9.67 -9.53 -9.02
CA ALA A 113 9.94 -8.11 -9.25
C ALA A 113 11.15 -7.65 -8.40
N SER A 114 12.34 -8.09 -8.81
CA SER A 114 13.61 -7.73 -8.17
C SER A 114 13.86 -6.21 -8.21
N ALA A 115 13.63 -5.51 -7.10
CA ALA A 115 14.26 -4.23 -6.72
C ALA A 115 13.74 -3.76 -5.34
N ARG A 116 14.13 -4.42 -4.23
CA ARG A 116 13.89 -3.89 -2.87
C ARG A 116 15.12 -4.12 -1.98
N PRO A 117 15.90 -3.07 -1.64
CA PRO A 117 17.15 -3.17 -0.87
C PRO A 117 17.03 -3.81 0.52
N LEU A 118 15.83 -3.83 1.12
CA LEU A 118 15.60 -4.39 2.46
C LEU A 118 15.60 -5.93 2.53
N LEU A 119 15.76 -6.64 1.40
CA LEU A 119 15.55 -8.08 1.28
C LEU A 119 16.82 -8.90 0.92
N VAL A 120 18.01 -8.31 1.03
CA VAL A 120 19.26 -8.87 0.46
C VAL A 120 19.81 -10.08 1.24
N LEU A 121 19.40 -10.31 2.49
CA LEU A 121 19.83 -11.44 3.31
C LEU A 121 18.61 -12.09 3.99
N ASN A 122 18.15 -13.23 3.46
CA ASN A 122 16.95 -13.96 3.89
C ASN A 122 15.61 -13.22 3.60
N PRO A 123 15.29 -12.98 2.31
CA PRO A 123 14.10 -12.20 1.90
C PRO A 123 12.79 -12.72 2.51
N ARG A 124 12.65 -14.05 2.61
CA ARG A 124 11.46 -14.68 3.17
C ARG A 124 11.29 -14.40 4.66
N SER A 125 12.37 -14.49 5.46
CA SER A 125 12.26 -14.28 6.91
C SER A 125 12.11 -12.80 7.25
N GLN A 126 12.76 -11.91 6.50
CA GLN A 126 12.58 -10.46 6.63
C GLN A 126 11.16 -10.03 6.26
N LEU A 127 10.63 -10.52 5.12
CA LEU A 127 9.24 -10.24 4.73
C LEU A 127 8.26 -10.80 5.76
N LYS A 128 8.50 -12.00 6.30
CA LYS A 128 7.68 -12.57 7.38
C LYS A 128 7.63 -11.64 8.60
N ARG A 129 8.79 -11.23 9.13
CA ARG A 129 8.86 -10.33 10.29
C ARG A 129 8.14 -9.01 10.01
N LEU A 130 8.40 -8.41 8.85
CA LEU A 130 7.75 -7.18 8.41
C LEU A 130 6.21 -7.32 8.38
N MET A 131 5.70 -8.42 7.83
CA MET A 131 4.25 -8.67 7.79
C MET A 131 3.67 -8.87 9.18
N GLU A 132 4.36 -9.64 10.04
CA GLU A 132 3.93 -9.90 11.43
C GLU A 132 3.90 -8.63 12.28
N GLU A 133 4.91 -7.79 12.17
CA GLU A 133 5.02 -6.50 12.89
C GLU A 133 3.95 -5.50 12.44
N ARG A 134 3.63 -5.47 11.15
CA ARG A 134 2.67 -4.50 10.58
C ARG A 134 1.21 -4.94 10.65
N ARG A 135 0.95 -6.26 10.74
CA ARG A 135 -0.41 -6.82 10.72
C ARG A 135 -1.35 -6.18 11.75
N PRO A 136 -0.99 -6.00 13.04
CA PRO A 136 -1.89 -5.39 14.02
C PRO A 136 -2.29 -3.94 13.67
N VAL A 137 -1.42 -3.21 12.95
CA VAL A 137 -1.73 -1.85 12.50
C VAL A 137 -2.69 -1.90 11.31
N TYR A 138 -2.45 -2.79 10.35
CA TYR A 138 -3.36 -2.95 9.22
C TYR A 138 -4.77 -3.36 9.67
N GLU A 139 -4.87 -4.39 10.52
CA GLU A 139 -6.14 -4.89 11.05
C GLU A 139 -6.91 -3.83 11.82
N ARG A 140 -6.21 -2.99 12.61
CA ARG A 140 -6.84 -1.90 13.37
C ARG A 140 -7.38 -0.78 12.48
N LEU A 141 -6.67 -0.47 11.39
CA LEU A 141 -7.06 0.62 10.47
C LEU A 141 -8.13 0.20 9.47
N ALA A 142 -8.24 -1.10 9.17
CA ALA A 142 -9.10 -1.62 8.13
C ALA A 142 -10.59 -1.40 8.45
N VAL A 143 -11.30 -0.76 7.53
CA VAL A 143 -12.76 -0.78 7.46
C VAL A 143 -13.22 -2.05 6.75
N LEU A 144 -12.48 -2.46 5.71
CA LEU A 144 -12.68 -3.69 4.95
C LEU A 144 -11.37 -4.46 4.87
N THR A 145 -11.42 -5.77 5.06
CA THR A 145 -10.28 -6.67 4.86
C THR A 145 -10.61 -7.65 3.76
N VAL A 146 -9.73 -7.77 2.77
CA VAL A 146 -9.89 -8.64 1.60
C VAL A 146 -8.68 -9.56 1.50
N GLU A 147 -8.93 -10.87 1.59
CA GLU A 147 -7.91 -11.88 1.36
C GLU A 147 -7.59 -11.98 -0.14
N THR A 148 -6.31 -11.92 -0.48
CA THR A 148 -5.84 -11.84 -1.88
C THR A 148 -5.16 -13.12 -2.37
N ASP A 149 -5.02 -14.13 -1.52
CA ASP A 149 -4.30 -15.36 -1.82
C ASP A 149 -5.02 -16.16 -2.90
N LYS A 150 -4.30 -16.53 -3.97
CA LYS A 150 -4.83 -17.34 -5.10
C LYS A 150 -6.09 -16.78 -5.77
N ARG A 151 -6.30 -15.47 -5.70
CA ARG A 151 -7.46 -14.79 -6.28
C ARG A 151 -7.04 -13.80 -7.34
N GLU A 152 -7.89 -13.67 -8.36
CA GLU A 152 -7.64 -12.77 -9.48
C GLU A 152 -7.90 -11.32 -9.06
N PRO A 153 -7.05 -10.34 -9.44
CA PRO A 153 -7.24 -8.93 -9.08
C PRO A 153 -8.61 -8.36 -9.45
N ALA A 154 -9.19 -8.84 -10.55
CA ALA A 154 -10.54 -8.48 -10.96
C ALA A 154 -11.58 -8.95 -9.93
N GLU A 155 -11.52 -10.17 -9.42
CA GLU A 155 -12.47 -10.62 -8.40
C GLU A 155 -12.35 -9.79 -7.12
N LEU A 156 -11.12 -9.46 -6.72
CA LEU A 156 -10.84 -8.67 -5.52
C LEU A 156 -11.44 -7.27 -5.62
N ALA A 157 -11.24 -6.57 -6.74
CA ALA A 157 -11.82 -5.24 -6.88
C ALA A 157 -13.37 -5.27 -7.00
N ASP A 158 -13.99 -6.37 -7.47
CA ASP A 158 -15.46 -6.51 -7.49
C ASP A 158 -16.01 -6.72 -6.09
N GLU A 159 -15.32 -7.51 -5.27
CA GLU A 159 -15.62 -7.65 -3.85
C GLU A 159 -15.50 -6.31 -3.12
N ILE A 160 -14.43 -5.55 -3.36
CA ILE A 160 -14.25 -4.24 -2.73
C ILE A 160 -15.39 -3.31 -3.10
N VAL A 161 -15.78 -3.21 -4.38
CA VAL A 161 -16.92 -2.37 -4.80
C VAL A 161 -18.19 -2.71 -4.02
N LYS A 162 -18.48 -4.00 -3.81
CA LYS A 162 -19.67 -4.45 -3.04
C LYS A 162 -19.58 -4.12 -1.56
N GLY A 163 -18.36 -4.04 -1.01
CA GLY A 163 -18.12 -3.74 0.40
C GLY A 163 -18.05 -2.23 0.71
N LEU A 164 -17.89 -1.37 -0.30
CA LEU A 164 -17.82 0.07 -0.07
C LEU A 164 -19.16 0.60 0.49
N PRO A 165 -19.10 1.53 1.47
CA PRO A 165 -20.31 2.19 1.96
C PRO A 165 -20.99 2.99 0.83
N ALA A 166 -22.32 3.06 0.90
CA ALA A 166 -23.17 3.78 -0.05
C ALA A 166 -22.93 5.29 -0.06
#